data_AF-B9XRD4-F1
#
_entry.id   AF-B9XRD4-F1
#
_cell.length_a   1.000
_cell.length_b   1.000
_cell.length_c   1.000
_cell.angle_alpha   90.00
_cell.angle_beta   90.00
_cell.angle_gamma   90.00
#
_symmetry.space_group_name_H-M   'P 1'
#
loop_
_entity.id
_entity.type
_entity.pdbx_description
1 polymer ?
#
loop_
_entity_poly.entity_id
_entity_poly.type
_entity_poly.pdbx_seq_one_letter_code
_entity_poly.pdbx_strand_id
1 'polypeptide(L)'
;MLSLKDQFHSPTAKPNQAFNLGCSTRTAAPFRVVWMIWLVALGVAFSNFKAIAYTATDAQTMVTSFNNAFYFTTNGNLGYFRNTTDGGTTWFWGRANQMEMLIDLYEQSSNTVYLTQFQQLYNGFVSDYGTDWIWNEFNDDIMWMVIACSRAYQYTANTTYRDVARSNFDSCYARAWSSDLGGGLWWKSPLNTSKNACVNGPAAIASYLIYQNYGDTNYLAKSETIYQWERATLVDTNTGRVYDSINISGTKDMTPITYNEGTFIGAANFLGYTNDAILAANYTKNSMGTGGQLPNYEEDSDLGGFNGIFIRWMVKFMNQRGLQSSYQLWLQQNANAAWNVRRSSDNLSWSKWWDQTPDDARFSFGCWGSVLIVNLVPPTQNPGGSVVFLNASDAANTSSFESGLNWAGGAAPLWTTHYVVAGSHTLRTPQDPAHHTFAGSSLTLSNGGVLAFKNTSGSRYVSIGTDLFLDGGEVANWAGNSALLGGKVTLQSGRREN
;
A
#
# COMPACT_ATOMS: atom_id res chain seq x y z
N MET A 1 19.86 4.16 31.12
CA MET A 1 18.49 4.51 31.56
C MET A 1 18.33 6.02 31.43
N LEU A 2 17.15 6.49 30.99
CA LEU A 2 16.82 7.74 30.26
C LEU A 2 16.94 7.51 28.74
N SER A 3 15.97 6.94 28.02
CA SER A 3 14.52 7.22 27.86
C SER A 3 14.23 8.60 27.27
N LEU A 4 13.91 8.58 25.97
CA LEU A 4 13.39 9.67 25.14
C LEU A 4 12.26 10.43 25.84
N LYS A 5 12.51 11.72 26.10
CA LYS A 5 11.55 12.82 26.12
C LYS A 5 12.36 14.12 26.03
N ASP A 6 11.83 15.07 25.27
CA ASP A 6 12.28 16.46 25.06
C ASP A 6 13.40 16.60 23.99
N GLN A 7 13.31 17.41 22.93
CA GLN A 7 12.62 18.69 22.75
C GLN A 7 12.26 18.97 21.27
N PHE A 8 10.98 19.25 21.01
CA PHE A 8 10.57 20.24 20.00
C PHE A 8 10.08 21.46 20.76
N HIS A 9 10.54 22.67 20.42
CA HIS A 9 10.05 23.92 21.03
C HIS A 9 9.88 25.00 19.96
N SER A 10 8.73 25.68 20.03
CA SER A 10 8.56 27.09 19.69
C SER A 10 7.65 27.74 20.75
N PRO A 11 7.83 29.02 21.13
CA PRO A 11 7.61 29.49 22.48
C PRO A 11 6.35 30.35 22.64
N THR A 12 5.64 30.21 23.78
CA THR A 12 5.08 31.35 24.53
C THR A 12 4.70 30.92 25.94
N ALA A 13 5.11 31.74 26.92
CA ALA A 13 5.04 31.51 28.35
C ALA A 13 3.73 32.00 29.00
N LYS A 14 3.27 31.34 30.09
CA LYS A 14 3.03 31.89 31.47
C LYS A 14 2.14 30.95 32.34
N PRO A 15 2.15 31.08 33.70
CA PRO A 15 2.47 29.94 34.57
C PRO A 15 1.42 29.52 35.64
N ASN A 16 1.71 28.36 36.26
CA ASN A 16 1.46 27.91 37.66
C ASN A 16 0.03 27.79 38.20
N GLN A 17 -0.39 26.57 38.55
CA GLN A 17 -0.97 26.25 39.87
C GLN A 17 -0.65 24.80 40.30
N ALA A 18 -0.32 24.64 41.58
CA ALA A 18 0.21 23.45 42.23
C ALA A 18 -0.88 22.44 42.66
N PHE A 19 -0.56 21.15 42.58
CA PHE A 19 -1.33 20.06 43.20
C PHE A 19 -0.66 19.63 44.50
N ASN A 20 -1.46 19.51 45.56
CA ASN A 20 -1.05 19.00 46.87
C ASN A 20 -1.63 17.58 47.05
N LEU A 21 -0.77 16.63 47.41
CA LEU A 21 -1.08 15.23 47.69
C LEU A 21 -1.60 15.06 49.13
N GLY A 22 -2.63 14.23 49.30
CA GLY A 22 -3.13 13.81 50.59
C GLY A 22 -3.54 12.33 50.57
N CYS A 23 -2.64 11.49 51.06
CA CYS A 23 -2.78 10.05 51.27
C CYS A 23 -3.63 9.75 52.52
N SER A 24 -4.49 8.72 52.48
CA SER A 24 -4.85 7.97 53.69
C SER A 24 -5.38 6.58 53.35
N THR A 25 -5.02 5.63 54.22
CA THR A 25 -4.92 4.19 54.01
C THR A 25 -5.93 3.36 54.82
N ARG A 26 -6.15 2.10 54.36
CA ARG A 26 -6.61 0.88 55.08
C ARG A 26 -8.10 0.85 55.48
N THR A 27 -8.85 -0.26 55.29
CA THR A 27 -8.62 -1.63 55.80
C THR A 27 -9.37 -2.72 54.99
N ALA A 28 -8.90 -3.97 55.08
CA ALA A 28 -9.46 -5.19 54.46
C ALA A 28 -10.35 -5.98 55.48
N ALA A 29 -11.50 -6.57 55.13
CA ALA A 29 -11.76 -7.98 54.71
C ALA A 29 -13.01 -8.51 55.49
N PRO A 30 -13.62 -9.70 55.24
CA PRO A 30 -13.76 -10.55 54.03
C PRO A 30 -15.19 -11.18 53.79
N PHE A 31 -15.31 -11.97 52.71
CA PHE A 31 -16.28 -13.06 52.42
C PHE A 31 -17.80 -12.75 52.27
N ARG A 32 -18.33 -13.00 51.05
CA ARG A 32 -19.22 -14.15 50.74
C ARG A 32 -19.62 -14.17 49.25
N VAL A 33 -19.37 -15.32 48.62
CA VAL A 33 -19.91 -15.70 47.30
C VAL A 33 -21.36 -16.16 47.49
N VAL A 34 -22.31 -15.54 46.78
CA VAL A 34 -23.60 -16.16 46.45
C VAL A 34 -23.96 -15.72 45.02
N TRP A 35 -24.09 -16.71 44.15
CA TRP A 35 -24.65 -16.57 42.80
C TRP A 35 -26.15 -16.35 42.87
N MET A 36 -26.70 -15.36 42.16
CA MET A 36 -28.03 -15.46 41.55
C MET A 36 -28.28 -14.34 40.53
N ILE A 37 -28.13 -14.74 39.27
CA ILE A 37 -28.85 -14.35 38.05
C ILE A 37 -30.00 -13.35 38.29
N TRP A 38 -29.83 -12.12 37.77
CA TRP A 38 -30.90 -11.36 37.15
C TRP A 38 -30.39 -10.79 35.83
N LEU A 39 -30.81 -11.46 34.76
CA LEU A 39 -30.90 -10.93 33.40
C LEU A 39 -31.81 -9.71 33.44
N VAL A 40 -31.23 -8.52 33.35
CA VAL A 40 -31.93 -7.34 32.84
C VAL A 40 -31.28 -6.99 31.51
N ALA A 41 -32.07 -7.11 30.46
CA ALA A 41 -31.74 -6.88 29.09
C ALA A 41 -31.19 -5.46 28.86
N LEU A 42 -29.86 -5.32 28.91
CA LEU A 42 -29.16 -4.32 28.11
C LEU A 42 -28.86 -4.98 26.77
N GLY A 43 -29.88 -5.01 25.92
CA GLY A 43 -29.68 -5.14 24.49
C GLY A 43 -28.92 -3.91 24.03
N VAL A 44 -27.59 -3.94 24.20
CA VAL A 44 -26.71 -3.06 23.45
C VAL A 44 -26.99 -3.42 22.00
N ALA A 45 -27.69 -2.54 21.31
CA ALA A 45 -27.78 -2.58 19.86
C ALA A 45 -26.34 -2.41 19.37
N PHE A 46 -25.62 -3.53 19.19
CA PHE A 46 -24.52 -3.58 18.26
C PHE A 46 -25.17 -3.27 16.91
N SER A 47 -25.11 -2.01 16.51
CA SER A 47 -25.28 -1.65 15.11
C SER A 47 -24.33 -2.55 14.33
N ASN A 48 -24.90 -3.51 13.61
CA ASN A 48 -24.19 -4.29 12.61
C ASN A 48 -23.71 -3.30 11.53
N PHE A 49 -22.62 -2.59 11.79
CA PHE A 49 -21.87 -1.90 10.75
C PHE A 49 -21.34 -3.01 9.85
N LYS A 50 -22.06 -3.27 8.75
CA LYS A 50 -21.55 -4.12 7.69
C LYS A 50 -20.35 -3.38 7.11
N ALA A 51 -19.15 -3.92 7.28
CA ALA A 51 -18.00 -3.47 6.52
C ALA A 51 -18.30 -3.71 5.03
N ILE A 52 -18.29 -2.65 4.24
CA ILE A 52 -18.57 -2.71 2.81
C ILE A 52 -17.23 -2.84 2.09
N ALA A 53 -17.17 -3.71 1.09
CA ALA A 53 -16.01 -3.77 0.21
C ALA A 53 -15.97 -2.53 -0.67
N TYR A 54 -14.83 -1.84 -0.74
CA TYR A 54 -14.70 -0.67 -1.62
C TYR A 54 -14.77 -1.10 -3.10
N THR A 55 -15.18 -0.17 -3.96
CA THR A 55 -15.29 -0.33 -5.40
C THR A 55 -14.25 0.52 -6.14
N ALA A 56 -14.12 0.35 -7.46
CA ALA A 56 -13.29 1.23 -8.28
C ALA A 56 -13.78 2.70 -8.24
N THR A 57 -15.09 2.92 -8.14
CA THR A 57 -15.69 4.25 -7.98
C THR A 57 -15.31 4.88 -6.63
N ASP A 58 -15.23 4.06 -5.57
CA ASP A 58 -14.82 4.51 -4.24
C ASP A 58 -13.35 4.96 -4.23
N ALA A 59 -12.48 4.24 -4.94
CA ALA A 59 -11.08 4.61 -5.11
C ALA A 59 -10.93 5.99 -5.77
N GLN A 60 -11.67 6.24 -6.87
CA GLN A 60 -11.68 7.53 -7.55
C GLN A 60 -12.29 8.64 -6.67
N THR A 61 -13.31 8.31 -5.88
CA THR A 61 -13.93 9.24 -4.91
C THR A 61 -12.90 9.68 -3.87
N MET A 62 -12.11 8.76 -3.31
CA MET A 62 -11.09 9.10 -2.32
C MET A 62 -9.99 10.01 -2.89
N VAL A 63 -9.52 9.76 -4.12
CA VAL A 63 -8.54 10.66 -4.78
C VAL A 63 -9.13 12.05 -4.98
N THR A 64 -10.40 12.13 -5.42
CA THR A 64 -11.08 13.40 -5.66
C THR A 64 -11.23 14.20 -4.37
N SER A 65 -11.65 13.54 -3.29
CA SER A 65 -11.77 14.13 -1.96
C SER A 65 -10.43 14.61 -1.40
N PHE A 66 -9.38 13.80 -1.54
CA PHE A 66 -8.03 14.18 -1.14
C PHE A 66 -7.55 15.44 -1.87
N ASN A 67 -7.71 15.46 -3.20
CA ASN A 67 -7.32 16.62 -4.00
C ASN A 67 -8.14 17.87 -3.66
N ASN A 68 -9.45 17.75 -3.47
CA ASN A 68 -10.30 18.87 -3.08
C ASN A 68 -9.89 19.48 -1.72
N ALA A 69 -9.47 18.63 -0.78
CA ALA A 69 -9.08 19.06 0.56
C ALA A 69 -7.66 19.64 0.62
N PHE A 70 -6.73 19.08 -0.17
CA PHE A 70 -5.30 19.32 0.05
C PHE A 70 -4.54 19.84 -1.17
N TYR A 71 -4.99 19.62 -2.42
CA TYR A 71 -4.25 20.01 -3.62
C TYR A 71 -4.60 21.43 -4.06
N PHE A 72 -3.65 22.36 -4.01
CA PHE A 72 -3.84 23.75 -4.41
C PHE A 72 -2.76 24.20 -5.37
N THR A 73 -3.08 25.22 -6.18
CA THR A 73 -2.10 25.89 -7.03
C THR A 73 -2.21 27.40 -6.89
N THR A 74 -1.06 28.09 -6.92
CA THR A 74 -0.98 29.53 -7.10
C THR A 74 -0.71 29.83 -8.58
N ASN A 75 -1.49 30.75 -9.16
CA ASN A 75 -1.43 31.13 -10.58
C ASN A 75 -1.56 29.93 -11.56
N GLY A 76 -2.19 28.83 -11.14
CA GLY A 76 -2.37 27.63 -11.96
C GLY A 76 -1.11 26.80 -12.22
N ASN A 77 0.04 27.15 -11.64
CA ASN A 77 1.32 26.49 -11.93
C ASN A 77 2.16 26.13 -10.71
N LEU A 78 2.11 26.92 -9.63
CA LEU A 78 2.88 26.64 -8.41
C LEU A 78 2.00 25.84 -7.46
N GLY A 79 2.10 24.52 -7.55
CA GLY A 79 1.30 23.57 -6.77
C GLY A 79 1.85 23.34 -5.37
N TYR A 80 0.97 23.10 -4.41
CA TYR A 80 1.32 22.64 -3.08
C TYR A 80 0.21 21.77 -2.47
N PHE A 81 0.60 20.85 -1.59
CA PHE A 81 -0.35 20.20 -0.69
C PHE A 81 -0.47 21.00 0.61
N ARG A 82 -1.71 21.26 1.04
CA ARG A 82 -1.95 21.81 2.38
C ARG A 82 -1.51 20.81 3.43
N ASN A 83 -1.00 21.30 4.56
CA ASN A 83 -0.65 20.44 5.68
C ASN A 83 -1.92 19.82 6.30
N THR A 84 -2.92 20.67 6.55
CA THR A 84 -4.22 20.27 7.09
C THR A 84 -5.37 20.83 6.28
N THR A 85 -6.59 20.36 6.56
CA THR A 85 -7.82 20.94 6.00
C THR A 85 -7.98 22.43 6.33
N ASP A 86 -7.36 22.90 7.43
CA ASP A 86 -7.38 24.30 7.86
C ASP A 86 -6.36 25.18 7.11
N GLY A 87 -5.39 24.58 6.40
CA GLY A 87 -4.39 25.31 5.65
C GLY A 87 -2.95 24.86 5.93
N GLY A 88 -2.03 25.81 5.82
CA GLY A 88 -0.59 25.56 5.84
C GLY A 88 -0.10 24.82 4.60
N THR A 89 1.17 24.43 4.61
CA THR A 89 1.78 23.67 3.53
C THR A 89 2.58 22.51 4.11
N THR A 90 2.48 21.33 3.51
CA THR A 90 3.27 20.16 3.93
C THR A 90 4.77 20.49 3.89
N TRP A 91 5.56 19.91 4.79
CA TRP A 91 7.01 20.10 4.85
C TRP A 91 7.76 19.28 3.78
N PHE A 92 9.08 19.46 3.67
CA PHE A 92 9.92 18.98 2.57
C PHE A 92 9.73 17.49 2.24
N TRP A 93 10.07 16.58 3.15
CA TRP A 93 10.05 15.13 2.86
C TRP A 93 8.62 14.57 2.75
N GLY A 94 7.66 15.16 3.46
CA GLY A 94 6.24 14.86 3.31
C GLY A 94 5.74 15.19 1.90
N ARG A 95 6.12 16.35 1.35
CA ARG A 95 5.80 16.73 -0.05
C ARG A 95 6.40 15.74 -1.05
N ALA A 96 7.67 15.36 -0.89
CA ALA A 96 8.32 14.41 -1.79
C ALA A 96 7.52 13.10 -1.90
N ASN A 97 7.09 12.58 -0.76
CA ASN A 97 6.29 11.37 -0.66
C ASN A 97 4.88 11.52 -1.28
N GLN A 98 4.18 12.61 -0.99
CA GLN A 98 2.87 12.91 -1.58
C GLN A 98 2.95 13.17 -3.09
N MET A 99 4.05 13.74 -3.58
CA MET A 99 4.29 13.87 -5.02
C MET A 99 4.49 12.49 -5.66
N GLU A 100 5.27 11.61 -5.03
CA GLU A 100 5.46 10.24 -5.51
C GLU A 100 4.13 9.45 -5.55
N MET A 101 3.16 9.74 -4.67
CA MET A 101 1.81 9.15 -4.73
C MET A 101 1.13 9.41 -6.08
N LEU A 102 1.35 10.57 -6.70
CA LEU A 102 0.79 10.85 -8.02
C LEU A 102 1.39 9.95 -9.11
N ILE A 103 2.67 9.57 -8.95
CA ILE A 103 3.29 8.59 -9.84
C ILE A 103 2.69 7.20 -9.63
N ASP A 104 2.41 6.81 -8.38
CA ASP A 104 1.73 5.54 -8.10
C ASP A 104 0.31 5.51 -8.72
N LEU A 105 -0.45 6.60 -8.61
CA LEU A 105 -1.77 6.73 -9.21
C LEU A 105 -1.70 6.71 -10.76
N TYR A 106 -0.67 7.31 -11.34
CA TYR A 106 -0.42 7.23 -12.78
C TYR A 106 -0.10 5.81 -13.22
N GLU A 107 0.79 5.10 -12.53
CA GLU A 107 1.13 3.70 -12.84
C GLU A 107 -0.11 2.80 -12.86
N GLN A 108 -1.05 3.05 -11.94
CA GLN A 108 -2.26 2.26 -11.81
C GLN A 108 -3.35 2.61 -12.84
N SER A 109 -3.48 3.87 -13.22
CA SER A 109 -4.61 4.37 -14.03
C SER A 109 -4.25 4.82 -15.45
N SER A 110 -2.97 5.07 -15.71
CA SER A 110 -2.45 5.80 -16.88
C SER A 110 -3.06 7.21 -17.08
N ASN A 111 -3.72 7.78 -16.07
CA ASN A 111 -4.33 9.10 -16.17
C ASN A 111 -3.27 10.20 -16.07
N THR A 112 -3.00 10.89 -17.18
CA THR A 112 -1.96 11.91 -17.29
C THR A 112 -2.20 13.15 -16.44
N VAL A 113 -3.40 13.34 -15.86
CA VAL A 113 -3.66 14.42 -14.91
C VAL A 113 -2.69 14.38 -13.73
N TYR A 114 -2.30 13.17 -13.29
CA TYR A 114 -1.38 13.01 -12.16
C TYR A 114 0.04 13.46 -12.50
N LEU A 115 0.48 13.33 -13.77
CA LEU A 115 1.77 13.87 -14.22
C LEU A 115 1.74 15.40 -14.27
N THR A 116 0.62 15.99 -14.71
CA THR A 116 0.41 17.46 -14.65
C THR A 116 0.42 17.97 -13.22
N GLN A 117 -0.27 17.29 -12.30
CA GLN A 117 -0.27 17.64 -10.88
C GLN A 117 1.13 17.50 -10.25
N PHE A 118 1.88 16.45 -10.60
CA PHE A 118 3.26 16.28 -10.18
C PHE A 118 4.12 17.46 -10.63
N GLN A 119 4.00 17.86 -11.91
CA GLN A 119 4.74 19.00 -12.45
C GLN A 119 4.41 20.30 -11.70
N GLN A 120 3.13 20.57 -11.44
CA GLN A 120 2.68 21.74 -10.69
C GLN A 120 3.25 21.74 -9.26
N LEU A 121 3.18 20.61 -8.55
CA LEU A 121 3.76 20.46 -7.21
C LEU A 121 5.27 20.62 -7.21
N TYR A 122 5.95 20.08 -8.22
CA TYR A 122 7.39 20.25 -8.38
C TYR A 122 7.78 21.71 -8.59
N ASN A 123 7.02 22.45 -9.41
CA ASN A 123 7.27 23.87 -9.61
C ASN A 123 7.10 24.67 -8.30
N GLY A 124 6.08 24.35 -7.49
CA GLY A 124 5.92 24.97 -6.17
C GLY A 124 7.04 24.56 -5.20
N PHE A 125 7.46 23.30 -5.22
CA PHE A 125 8.58 22.81 -4.41
C PHE A 125 9.89 23.53 -4.77
N VAL A 126 10.19 23.70 -6.06
CA VAL A 126 11.38 24.43 -6.53
C VAL A 126 11.29 25.91 -6.17
N SER A 127 10.10 26.51 -6.19
CA SER A 127 9.90 27.90 -5.73
C SER A 127 10.25 28.08 -4.25
N ASP A 128 9.96 27.08 -3.41
CA ASP A 128 10.18 27.15 -1.96
C ASP A 128 11.62 26.74 -1.57
N TYR A 129 12.19 25.74 -2.22
CA TYR A 129 13.41 25.06 -1.78
C TYR A 129 14.57 25.07 -2.79
N GLY A 130 14.34 25.59 -4.00
CA GLY A 130 15.30 25.51 -5.10
C GLY A 130 15.51 24.09 -5.61
N THR A 131 16.60 23.90 -6.35
CA THR A 131 17.00 22.61 -6.98
C THR A 131 18.25 21.99 -6.36
N ASP A 132 18.95 22.73 -5.50
CA ASP A 132 20.06 22.23 -4.67
C ASP A 132 19.59 22.14 -3.23
N TRP A 133 19.56 20.92 -2.69
CA TRP A 133 19.02 20.62 -1.36
C TRP A 133 20.11 20.28 -0.34
N ILE A 134 21.39 20.45 -0.68
CA ILE A 134 22.49 20.08 0.21
C ILE A 134 22.60 21.00 1.44
N TRP A 135 21.85 22.10 1.47
CA TRP A 135 21.68 22.92 2.68
C TRP A 135 20.86 22.20 3.77
N ASN A 136 20.02 21.23 3.40
CA ASN A 136 19.22 20.45 4.35
C ASN A 136 20.15 19.47 5.08
N GLU A 137 20.18 19.50 6.41
CA GLU A 137 21.03 18.60 7.21
C GLU A 137 20.53 17.14 7.22
N PHE A 138 19.25 16.92 6.89
CA PHE A 138 18.60 15.60 6.84
C PHE A 138 18.86 14.94 5.49
N ASN A 139 19.64 13.85 5.49
CA ASN A 139 20.01 13.15 4.25
C ASN A 139 18.84 12.33 3.68
N ASP A 140 17.96 11.84 4.53
CA ASP A 140 16.72 11.16 4.16
C ASP A 140 15.75 12.07 3.41
N ASP A 141 15.54 13.31 3.86
CA ASP A 141 14.73 14.31 3.15
C ASP A 141 15.13 14.41 1.68
N ILE A 142 16.44 14.50 1.42
CA ILE A 142 17.01 14.56 0.08
C ILE A 142 16.71 13.27 -0.70
N MET A 143 16.91 12.10 -0.08
CA MET A 143 16.69 10.80 -0.73
C MET A 143 15.22 10.61 -1.15
N TRP A 144 14.26 11.05 -0.33
CA TRP A 144 12.84 10.99 -0.69
C TRP A 144 12.53 11.77 -1.96
N MET A 145 13.07 12.98 -2.09
CA MET A 145 12.83 13.81 -3.28
C MET A 145 13.60 13.30 -4.50
N VAL A 146 14.78 12.71 -4.31
CA VAL A 146 15.53 12.03 -5.38
C VAL A 146 14.72 10.87 -5.96
N ILE A 147 14.06 10.06 -5.13
CA ILE A 147 13.19 8.95 -5.58
C ILE A 147 12.03 9.51 -6.41
N ALA A 148 11.30 10.50 -5.87
CA ALA A 148 10.15 11.11 -6.54
C ALA A 148 10.52 11.66 -7.92
N CYS A 149 11.63 12.41 -8.02
CA CYS A 149 12.14 12.95 -9.29
C CYS A 149 12.58 11.83 -10.25
N SER A 150 13.27 10.80 -9.74
CA SER A 150 13.74 9.69 -10.56
C SER A 150 12.59 8.90 -11.18
N ARG A 151 11.52 8.64 -10.42
CA ARG A 151 10.32 7.98 -10.94
C ARG A 151 9.53 8.89 -11.90
N ALA A 152 9.41 10.18 -11.60
CA ALA A 152 8.73 11.11 -12.51
C ALA A 152 9.41 11.19 -13.87
N TYR A 153 10.75 11.15 -13.93
CA TYR A 153 11.48 11.08 -15.20
C TYR A 153 11.09 9.85 -16.03
N GLN A 154 10.91 8.67 -15.42
CA GLN A 154 10.59 7.43 -16.13
C GLN A 154 9.28 7.52 -16.93
N TYR A 155 8.35 8.38 -16.50
CA TYR A 155 7.04 8.54 -17.14
C TYR A 155 6.86 9.84 -17.94
N THR A 156 7.72 10.83 -17.71
CA THR A 156 7.63 12.14 -18.39
C THR A 156 8.75 12.37 -19.41
N ALA A 157 9.84 11.60 -19.33
CA ALA A 157 11.11 11.84 -20.03
C ALA A 157 11.69 13.25 -19.81
N ASN A 158 11.23 14.00 -18.80
CA ASN A 158 11.70 15.35 -18.51
C ASN A 158 13.07 15.28 -17.82
N THR A 159 14.13 15.63 -18.56
CA THR A 159 15.51 15.51 -18.08
C THR A 159 15.82 16.39 -16.86
N THR A 160 15.04 17.45 -16.61
CA THR A 160 15.17 18.25 -15.38
C THR A 160 15.03 17.37 -14.14
N TYR A 161 14.02 16.49 -14.07
CA TYR A 161 13.85 15.61 -12.92
C TYR A 161 15.03 14.64 -12.77
N ARG A 162 15.50 14.08 -13.88
CA ARG A 162 16.63 13.16 -13.92
C ARG A 162 17.94 13.81 -13.43
N ASP A 163 18.21 15.02 -13.90
CA ASP A 163 19.47 15.71 -13.65
C ASP A 163 19.51 16.25 -12.21
N VAL A 164 18.39 16.78 -11.69
CA VAL A 164 18.27 17.26 -10.31
C VAL A 164 18.33 16.08 -9.32
N ALA A 165 17.70 14.95 -9.64
CA ALA A 165 17.80 13.74 -8.82
C ALA A 165 19.25 13.24 -8.71
N ARG A 166 19.97 13.15 -9.84
CA ARG A 166 21.37 12.71 -9.85
C ARG A 166 22.27 13.66 -9.05
N SER A 167 22.17 14.97 -9.29
CA SER A 167 23.01 15.98 -8.62
C SER A 167 22.87 15.95 -7.10
N ASN A 168 21.63 15.87 -6.60
CA ASN A 168 21.36 15.80 -5.17
C ASN A 168 21.74 14.44 -4.57
N PHE A 169 21.52 13.33 -5.29
CA PHE A 169 21.99 12.01 -4.84
C PHE A 169 23.50 11.98 -4.68
N ASP A 170 24.26 12.42 -5.69
CA ASP A 170 25.72 12.36 -5.65
C ASP A 170 26.30 13.25 -4.54
N SER A 171 25.76 14.46 -4.37
CA SER A 171 26.17 15.37 -3.30
C SER A 171 25.83 14.81 -1.91
N CYS A 172 24.64 14.24 -1.74
CA CYS A 172 24.22 13.64 -0.48
C CYS A 172 25.04 12.38 -0.16
N TYR A 173 25.22 11.48 -1.13
CA TYR A 173 26.05 10.28 -0.97
C TYR A 173 27.49 10.65 -0.58
N ALA A 174 28.08 11.65 -1.24
CA ALA A 174 29.45 12.10 -0.95
C ALA A 174 29.64 12.61 0.48
N ARG A 175 28.64 13.27 1.08
CA ARG A 175 28.72 13.75 2.47
C ARG A 175 28.27 12.73 3.52
N ALA A 176 27.38 11.81 3.15
CA ALA A 176 26.68 10.94 4.10
C ALA A 176 27.29 9.55 4.21
N TRP A 177 27.84 8.99 3.12
CA TRP A 177 28.46 7.68 3.14
C TRP A 177 29.75 7.70 3.98
N SER A 178 29.89 6.76 4.91
CA SER A 178 31.11 6.58 5.72
C SER A 178 31.36 5.10 5.98
N SER A 179 32.63 4.70 6.09
CA SER A 179 33.04 3.37 6.54
C SER A 179 32.81 3.09 8.03
N ASP A 180 32.50 4.11 8.82
CA ASP A 180 32.14 3.95 10.23
C ASP A 180 30.93 3.01 10.36
N LEU A 181 30.91 2.20 11.42
CA LEU A 181 29.88 1.15 11.62
C LEU A 181 29.79 0.16 10.43
N GLY A 182 30.88 -0.01 9.67
CA GLY A 182 30.98 -0.97 8.57
C GLY A 182 30.40 -0.50 7.24
N GLY A 183 30.05 0.77 7.10
CA GLY A 183 29.39 1.33 5.91
C GLY A 183 28.12 2.10 6.26
N GLY A 184 27.31 2.41 5.25
CA GLY A 184 26.02 3.07 5.42
C GLY A 184 26.09 4.60 5.46
N LEU A 185 24.94 5.22 5.23
CA LEU A 185 24.77 6.67 5.22
C LEU A 185 24.39 7.18 6.62
N TRP A 186 25.02 8.28 7.03
CA TRP A 186 24.59 9.08 8.18
C TRP A 186 23.19 9.65 7.96
N TRP A 187 22.35 9.67 9.00
CA TRP A 187 21.03 10.28 8.92
C TRP A 187 21.12 11.80 8.75
N LYS A 188 21.91 12.46 9.62
CA LYS A 188 22.13 13.91 9.58
C LYS A 188 23.59 14.24 9.36
N SER A 189 23.86 15.24 8.52
CA SER A 189 25.19 15.81 8.31
C SER A 189 25.18 17.31 8.63
N PRO A 190 26.19 17.87 9.34
CA PRO A 190 27.45 17.23 9.74
C PRO A 190 27.41 16.53 11.10
N LEU A 191 26.24 16.42 11.75
CA LEU A 191 26.13 15.87 13.10
C LEU A 191 26.62 14.41 13.21
N ASN A 192 26.28 13.55 12.24
CA ASN A 192 26.82 12.20 12.08
C ASN A 192 26.77 11.32 13.36
N THR A 193 25.67 11.35 14.10
CA THR A 193 25.50 10.61 15.38
C THR A 193 24.79 9.25 15.23
N SER A 194 24.07 9.03 14.13
CA SER A 194 23.37 7.78 13.84
C SER A 194 23.23 7.51 12.35
N LYS A 195 23.16 6.22 12.01
CA LYS A 195 22.78 5.73 10.68
C LYS A 195 21.42 5.07 10.82
N ASN A 196 20.49 5.45 9.95
CA ASN A 196 19.08 5.08 10.08
C ASN A 196 18.61 4.35 8.81
N ALA A 197 17.64 3.44 8.97
CA ALA A 197 16.97 2.79 7.85
C ALA A 197 16.26 3.80 6.94
N CYS A 198 15.76 4.91 7.53
CA CYS A 198 15.07 5.98 6.81
C CYS A 198 15.90 6.73 5.77
N VAL A 199 17.24 6.62 5.80
CA VAL A 199 18.12 7.13 4.74
C VAL A 199 18.71 6.01 3.91
N ASN A 200 19.05 4.86 4.50
CA ASN A 200 19.75 3.78 3.80
C ASN A 200 18.83 3.02 2.83
N GLY A 201 17.63 2.63 3.25
CA GLY A 201 16.65 2.01 2.37
C GLY A 201 16.28 2.90 1.18
N PRO A 202 15.90 4.18 1.41
CA PRO A 202 15.67 5.13 0.33
C PRO A 202 16.89 5.37 -0.57
N ALA A 203 18.11 5.45 -0.02
CA ALA A 203 19.31 5.65 -0.83
C ALA A 203 19.60 4.44 -1.74
N ALA A 204 19.35 3.21 -1.27
CA ALA A 204 19.46 2.01 -2.10
C ALA A 204 18.45 2.05 -3.28
N ILE A 205 17.19 2.42 -3.00
CA ILE A 205 16.15 2.60 -4.02
C ILE A 205 16.54 3.72 -5.01
N ALA A 206 16.92 4.89 -4.50
CA ALA A 206 17.28 6.05 -5.29
C ALA A 206 18.43 5.73 -6.26
N SER A 207 19.48 5.06 -5.76
CA SER A 207 20.61 4.66 -6.59
C SER A 207 20.20 3.68 -7.69
N TYR A 208 19.34 2.70 -7.38
CA TYR A 208 18.82 1.77 -8.39
C TYR A 208 18.01 2.49 -9.48
N LEU A 209 17.14 3.43 -9.09
CA LEU A 209 16.35 4.22 -10.04
C LEU A 209 17.26 5.09 -10.94
N ILE A 210 18.31 5.70 -10.38
CA ILE A 210 19.29 6.45 -11.17
C ILE A 210 20.04 5.52 -12.15
N TYR A 211 20.41 4.32 -11.72
CA TYR A 211 20.96 3.29 -12.61
C TYR A 211 20.00 3.00 -13.77
N GLN A 212 18.71 2.77 -13.52
CA GLN A 212 17.74 2.55 -14.59
C GLN A 212 17.63 3.74 -15.55
N ASN A 213 17.76 4.97 -15.03
CA ASN A 213 17.57 6.18 -15.79
C ASN A 213 18.78 6.56 -16.68
N TYR A 214 20.00 6.12 -16.31
CA TYR A 214 21.25 6.44 -17.03
C TYR A 214 21.97 5.23 -17.63
N GLY A 215 21.69 4.02 -17.16
CA GLY A 215 22.44 2.81 -17.50
C GLY A 215 23.84 2.72 -16.85
N ASP A 216 24.17 3.60 -15.91
CA ASP A 216 25.48 3.63 -15.25
C ASP A 216 25.54 2.65 -14.08
N THR A 217 26.31 1.57 -14.25
CA THR A 217 26.45 0.48 -13.28
C THR A 217 27.10 0.91 -11.96
N ASN A 218 27.73 2.08 -11.88
CA ASN A 218 28.24 2.61 -10.61
C ASN A 218 27.11 2.86 -9.60
N TYR A 219 25.93 3.30 -10.07
CA TYR A 219 24.77 3.47 -9.20
C TYR A 219 24.14 2.13 -8.80
N LEU A 220 24.19 1.12 -9.68
CA LEU A 220 23.81 -0.25 -9.30
C LEU A 220 24.71 -0.78 -8.18
N ALA A 221 26.04 -0.57 -8.29
CA ALA A 221 26.99 -0.97 -7.25
C ALA A 221 26.78 -0.21 -5.92
N LYS A 222 26.47 1.09 -5.97
CA LYS A 222 26.08 1.87 -4.78
C LYS A 222 24.80 1.32 -4.15
N SER A 223 23.77 1.05 -4.95
CA SER A 223 22.51 0.45 -4.48
C SER A 223 22.75 -0.85 -3.72
N GLU A 224 23.51 -1.76 -4.34
CA GLU A 224 23.90 -3.04 -3.75
C GLU A 224 24.68 -2.87 -2.44
N THR A 225 25.66 -1.97 -2.44
CA THR A 225 26.51 -1.74 -1.26
C THR A 225 25.72 -1.16 -0.08
N ILE A 226 24.80 -0.23 -0.33
CA ILE A 226 23.94 0.34 0.71
C ILE A 226 22.98 -0.72 1.24
N TYR A 227 22.33 -1.46 0.34
CA TYR A 227 21.39 -2.53 0.70
C TYR A 227 22.05 -3.61 1.55
N GLN A 228 23.23 -4.11 1.16
CA GLN A 228 23.94 -5.14 1.91
C GLN A 228 24.36 -4.65 3.30
N TRP A 229 24.76 -3.38 3.43
CA TRP A 229 25.05 -2.82 4.74
C TRP A 229 23.80 -2.76 5.64
N GLU A 230 22.68 -2.26 5.11
CA GLU A 230 21.41 -2.18 5.85
C GLU A 230 20.94 -3.58 6.27
N ARG A 231 20.96 -4.53 5.34
CA ARG A 231 20.64 -5.94 5.60
C ARG A 231 21.51 -6.54 6.71
N ALA A 232 22.82 -6.27 6.70
CA ALA A 232 23.75 -6.82 7.70
C ALA A 232 23.65 -6.13 9.07
N THR A 233 23.26 -4.86 9.09
CA THR A 233 23.36 -4.02 10.29
C THR A 233 22.02 -3.79 10.96
N LEU A 234 20.98 -3.54 10.17
CA LEU A 234 19.67 -3.09 10.60
C LEU A 234 18.55 -4.09 10.30
N VAL A 235 18.84 -5.32 9.89
CA VAL A 235 17.80 -6.33 9.67
C VAL A 235 18.08 -7.60 10.47
N ASP A 236 17.06 -8.09 11.17
CA ASP A 236 17.07 -9.45 11.69
C ASP A 236 16.72 -10.42 10.55
N THR A 237 17.74 -11.03 9.95
CA THR A 237 17.57 -11.93 8.81
C THR A 237 16.85 -13.24 9.14
N ASN A 238 16.52 -13.51 10.41
CA ASN A 238 15.69 -14.67 10.77
C ASN A 238 14.20 -14.35 10.72
N THR A 239 13.83 -13.10 10.99
CA THR A 239 12.43 -12.67 11.13
C THR A 239 11.97 -11.72 10.04
N GLY A 240 12.89 -10.97 9.43
CA GLY A 240 12.60 -9.91 8.46
C GLY A 240 12.43 -8.54 9.09
N ARG A 241 12.52 -8.43 10.42
CA ARG A 241 12.38 -7.17 11.16
C ARG A 241 13.47 -6.19 10.77
N VAL A 242 13.08 -5.02 10.29
CA VAL A 242 13.97 -3.88 10.04
C VAL A 242 14.01 -3.00 11.29
N TYR A 243 15.21 -2.75 11.80
CA TYR A 243 15.52 -1.86 12.91
C TYR A 243 15.57 -0.41 12.42
N ASP A 244 15.20 0.52 13.30
CA ASP A 244 15.15 1.93 12.95
C ASP A 244 16.54 2.53 12.70
N SER A 245 17.49 2.28 13.59
CA SER A 245 18.78 2.93 13.54
C SER A 245 19.87 2.25 14.35
N ILE A 246 21.11 2.69 14.10
CA ILE A 246 22.30 2.39 14.89
C ILE A 246 23.02 3.71 15.20
N ASN A 247 23.35 3.95 16.47
CA ASN A 247 24.13 5.12 16.86
C ASN A 247 25.64 4.85 16.82
N ILE A 248 26.46 5.89 16.97
CA ILE A 248 27.93 5.79 16.97
C ILE A 248 28.52 4.87 18.04
N SER A 249 27.78 4.55 19.12
CA SER A 249 28.24 3.57 20.11
C SER A 249 27.92 2.12 19.73
N GLY A 250 27.31 1.90 18.57
CA GLY A 250 26.88 0.59 18.08
C GLY A 250 25.55 0.11 18.66
N THR A 251 24.84 0.96 19.41
CA THR A 251 23.53 0.61 19.97
C THR A 251 22.47 0.76 18.90
N LYS A 252 21.65 -0.29 18.72
CA LYS A 252 20.57 -0.34 17.73
C LYS A 252 19.24 0.01 18.38
N ASP A 253 18.48 0.92 17.76
CA ASP A 253 17.05 1.03 18.02
C ASP A 253 16.34 -0.01 17.16
N MET A 254 15.85 -1.07 17.81
CA MET A 254 15.22 -2.19 17.11
C MET A 254 13.74 -1.95 16.81
N THR A 255 13.19 -0.77 17.11
CA THR A 255 11.76 -0.47 16.89
C THR A 255 11.39 -0.65 15.41
N PRO A 256 10.47 -1.56 15.05
CA PRO A 256 10.07 -1.72 13.67
C PRO A 256 9.05 -0.64 13.29
N ILE A 257 9.22 -0.06 12.12
CA ILE A 257 8.36 1.00 11.60
C ILE A 257 8.05 0.71 10.13
N THR A 258 6.77 0.81 9.73
CA THR A 258 6.32 0.25 8.44
C THR A 258 7.02 0.85 7.23
N TYR A 259 7.37 2.14 7.26
CA TYR A 259 8.13 2.74 6.16
C TYR A 259 9.54 2.15 5.96
N ASN A 260 10.24 1.75 7.03
CA ASN A 260 11.55 1.11 6.97
C ASN A 260 11.42 -0.32 6.38
N GLU A 261 10.39 -1.05 6.77
CA GLU A 261 10.03 -2.33 6.13
C GLU A 261 9.74 -2.13 4.64
N GLY A 262 8.97 -1.10 4.30
CA GLY A 262 8.62 -0.75 2.93
C GLY A 262 9.83 -0.48 2.06
N THR A 263 10.72 0.40 2.48
CA THR A 263 11.92 0.76 1.70
C THR A 263 12.87 -0.42 1.58
N PHE A 264 13.03 -1.23 2.62
CA PHE A 264 13.81 -2.46 2.55
C PHE A 264 13.22 -3.47 1.54
N ILE A 265 11.91 -3.69 1.57
CA ILE A 265 11.18 -4.50 0.57
C ILE A 265 11.40 -3.95 -0.84
N GLY A 266 11.30 -2.62 -1.01
CA GLY A 266 11.50 -1.95 -2.29
C GLY A 266 12.91 -2.15 -2.85
N ALA A 267 13.94 -1.90 -2.04
CA ALA A 267 15.34 -2.10 -2.41
C ALA A 267 15.64 -3.57 -2.74
N ALA A 268 15.21 -4.49 -1.86
CA ALA A 268 15.38 -5.93 -2.05
C ALA A 268 14.70 -6.41 -3.35
N ASN A 269 13.49 -5.92 -3.63
CA ASN A 269 12.78 -6.25 -4.87
C ASN A 269 13.52 -5.77 -6.11
N PHE A 270 14.04 -4.53 -6.12
CA PHE A 270 14.81 -3.99 -7.23
C PHE A 270 16.11 -4.76 -7.49
N LEU A 271 16.84 -5.11 -6.43
CA LEU A 271 18.11 -5.84 -6.53
C LEU A 271 17.94 -7.35 -6.71
N GLY A 272 16.73 -7.89 -6.60
CA GLY A 272 16.44 -9.30 -6.81
C GLY A 272 16.50 -10.19 -5.56
N TYR A 273 16.68 -9.61 -4.37
CA TYR A 273 16.64 -10.29 -3.07
C TYR A 273 15.21 -10.63 -2.62
N THR A 274 14.53 -11.43 -3.44
CA THR A 274 13.10 -11.76 -3.26
C THR A 274 12.81 -12.43 -1.91
N ASN A 275 13.71 -13.28 -1.41
CA ASN A 275 13.51 -13.95 -0.12
C ASN A 275 13.57 -12.98 1.06
N ASP A 276 14.49 -12.01 1.03
CA ASP A 276 14.57 -10.98 2.08
C ASP A 276 13.32 -10.09 2.06
N ALA A 277 12.84 -9.72 0.86
CA ALA A 277 11.58 -8.99 0.71
C ALA A 277 10.35 -9.78 1.21
N ILE A 278 10.27 -11.09 0.94
CA ILE A 278 9.21 -11.97 1.49
C ILE A 278 9.27 -11.99 3.02
N LEU A 279 10.46 -12.10 3.59
CA LEU A 279 10.64 -12.19 5.04
C LEU A 279 10.18 -10.90 5.73
N ALA A 280 10.62 -9.74 5.25
CA ALA A 280 10.16 -8.42 5.73
C ALA A 280 8.65 -8.22 5.54
N ALA A 281 8.11 -8.55 4.36
CA ALA A 281 6.66 -8.48 4.10
C ALA A 281 5.84 -9.36 5.06
N ASN A 282 6.34 -10.56 5.36
CA ASN A 282 5.72 -11.46 6.33
C ASN A 282 5.84 -10.93 7.76
N TYR A 283 6.96 -10.31 8.13
CA TYR A 283 7.11 -9.66 9.42
C TYR A 283 6.09 -8.53 9.60
N THR A 284 5.96 -7.63 8.62
CA THR A 284 4.96 -6.55 8.69
C THR A 284 3.54 -7.10 8.81
N LYS A 285 3.17 -8.05 7.94
CA LYS A 285 1.84 -8.67 7.92
C LYS A 285 1.48 -9.39 9.22
N ASN A 286 2.43 -10.12 9.80
CA ASN A 286 2.16 -11.05 10.90
C ASN A 286 2.47 -10.49 12.29
N SER A 287 3.31 -9.44 12.39
CA SER A 287 3.89 -9.05 13.68
C SER A 287 3.79 -7.56 14.02
N MET A 288 3.59 -6.67 13.04
CA MET A 288 3.51 -5.24 13.33
C MET A 288 2.09 -4.76 13.64
N GLY A 289 1.11 -5.39 13.02
CA GLY A 289 -0.30 -5.04 13.12
C GLY A 289 -1.09 -5.82 14.19
N THR A 290 -2.36 -5.48 14.34
CA THR A 290 -3.33 -6.22 15.15
C THR A 290 -4.50 -6.66 14.27
N GLY A 291 -5.02 -7.88 14.45
CA GLY A 291 -6.21 -8.34 13.74
C GLY A 291 -6.06 -8.44 12.21
N GLY A 292 -4.83 -8.53 11.70
CA GLY A 292 -4.55 -8.50 10.26
C GLY A 292 -4.57 -7.09 9.64
N GLN A 293 -4.65 -6.04 10.44
CA GLN A 293 -4.58 -4.65 9.98
C GLN A 293 -3.22 -4.03 10.29
N LEU A 294 -2.75 -3.13 9.42
CA LEU A 294 -1.53 -2.34 9.63
C LEU A 294 -1.62 -1.52 10.93
N PRO A 295 -0.47 -1.13 11.52
CA PRO A 295 -0.44 -0.37 12.77
C PRO A 295 -1.15 0.99 12.64
N ASN A 296 -1.82 1.42 13.71
CA ASN A 296 -2.31 2.79 13.84
C ASN A 296 -1.15 3.72 14.19
N TYR A 297 -0.95 4.75 13.37
CA TYR A 297 0.00 5.83 13.60
C TYR A 297 -0.73 7.15 13.84
N GLU A 298 -0.23 7.98 14.76
CA GLU A 298 -0.73 9.34 15.00
C GLU A 298 -0.60 10.19 13.74
N GLU A 299 -1.65 10.93 13.38
CA GLU A 299 -1.67 11.68 12.11
C GLU A 299 -1.00 13.06 12.17
N ASP A 300 -0.86 13.64 13.37
CA ASP A 300 -0.34 15.00 13.61
C ASP A 300 1.18 15.06 13.69
N SER A 301 1.85 14.09 13.06
CA SER A 301 3.30 13.91 13.07
C SER A 301 3.76 13.18 11.81
N ASP A 302 5.07 12.99 11.69
CA ASP A 302 5.70 12.16 10.66
C ASP A 302 5.07 10.75 10.56
N LEU A 303 4.56 10.23 11.68
CA LEU A 303 4.02 8.88 11.78
C LEU A 303 2.81 8.66 10.85
N GLY A 304 2.01 9.70 10.58
CA GLY A 304 0.75 9.61 9.85
C GLY A 304 0.90 9.01 8.45
N GLY A 305 2.09 9.13 7.84
CA GLY A 305 2.33 8.63 6.49
C GLY A 305 3.09 7.32 6.37
N PHE A 306 3.51 6.70 7.46
CA PHE A 306 4.42 5.56 7.39
C PHE A 306 3.82 4.34 6.67
N ASN A 307 2.53 4.07 6.90
CA ASN A 307 1.83 3.02 6.17
C ASN A 307 1.77 3.28 4.66
N GLY A 308 1.67 4.55 4.22
CA GLY A 308 1.66 4.90 2.81
C GLY A 308 2.94 4.47 2.08
N ILE A 309 4.10 4.74 2.68
CA ILE A 309 5.41 4.34 2.14
C ILE A 309 5.52 2.82 2.08
N PHE A 310 5.10 2.11 3.14
CA PHE A 310 5.04 0.65 3.14
C PHE A 310 4.21 0.12 1.97
N ILE A 311 2.99 0.63 1.81
CA ILE A 311 2.03 0.15 0.83
C ILE A 311 2.55 0.31 -0.59
N ARG A 312 3.16 1.46 -0.91
CA ARG A 312 3.78 1.71 -2.21
C ARG A 312 4.72 0.56 -2.59
N TRP A 313 5.68 0.27 -1.73
CA TRP A 313 6.71 -0.73 -2.03
C TRP A 313 6.17 -2.16 -1.94
N MET A 314 5.28 -2.44 -0.99
CA MET A 314 4.67 -3.76 -0.82
C MET A 314 3.79 -4.15 -2.02
N VAL A 315 2.95 -3.23 -2.51
CA VAL A 315 2.09 -3.51 -3.68
C VAL A 315 2.93 -3.67 -4.94
N LYS A 316 3.96 -2.83 -5.14
CA LYS A 316 4.89 -2.95 -6.27
C LYS A 316 5.60 -4.30 -6.25
N PHE A 317 6.10 -4.72 -5.08
CA PHE A 317 6.72 -6.03 -4.88
C PHE A 317 5.76 -7.18 -5.18
N MET A 318 4.55 -7.16 -4.60
CA MET A 318 3.52 -8.18 -4.82
C MET A 318 3.21 -8.34 -6.31
N ASN A 319 3.00 -7.23 -7.02
CA ASN A 319 2.64 -7.24 -8.43
C ASN A 319 3.78 -7.74 -9.31
N GLN A 320 5.01 -7.27 -9.09
CA GLN A 320 6.17 -7.64 -9.91
C GLN A 320 6.64 -9.08 -9.69
N ARG A 321 6.30 -9.69 -8.54
CA ARG A 321 6.70 -11.06 -8.19
C ARG A 321 5.56 -12.08 -8.27
N GLY A 322 4.35 -11.67 -8.65
CA GLY A 322 3.21 -12.57 -8.77
C GLY A 322 2.75 -13.16 -7.43
N LEU A 323 2.78 -12.36 -6.36
CA LEU A 323 2.52 -12.82 -4.98
C LEU A 323 1.11 -12.48 -4.48
N GLN A 324 0.15 -12.28 -5.39
CA GLN A 324 -1.21 -11.89 -5.06
C GLN A 324 -1.89 -12.90 -4.13
N SER A 325 -1.65 -14.21 -4.33
CA SER A 325 -2.17 -15.28 -3.46
C SER A 325 -1.74 -15.14 -2.00
N SER A 326 -0.57 -14.54 -1.74
CA SER A 326 -0.01 -14.40 -0.40
C SER A 326 -0.42 -13.09 0.29
N TYR A 327 -0.60 -12.01 -0.46
CA TYR A 327 -0.70 -10.66 0.11
C TYR A 327 -1.96 -9.89 -0.28
N GLN A 328 -2.58 -10.16 -1.43
CA GLN A 328 -3.64 -9.30 -1.95
C GLN A 328 -4.85 -9.26 -1.00
N LEU A 329 -5.31 -10.41 -0.48
CA LEU A 329 -6.47 -10.44 0.42
C LEU A 329 -6.20 -9.65 1.72
N TRP A 330 -5.00 -9.73 2.25
CA TRP A 330 -4.60 -8.97 3.44
C TRP A 330 -4.53 -7.46 3.17
N LEU A 331 -3.95 -7.06 2.03
CA LEU A 331 -3.92 -5.67 1.60
C LEU A 331 -5.33 -5.12 1.33
N GLN A 332 -6.21 -5.95 0.76
CA GLN A 332 -7.62 -5.61 0.54
C GLN A 332 -8.38 -5.43 1.85
N GLN A 333 -8.12 -6.24 2.88
CA GLN A 333 -8.69 -6.04 4.22
C GLN A 333 -8.30 -4.68 4.79
N ASN A 334 -7.06 -4.25 4.59
CA ASN A 334 -6.58 -2.93 4.99
C ASN A 334 -7.23 -1.80 4.16
N ALA A 335 -7.38 -1.99 2.85
CA ALA A 335 -8.09 -1.04 2.00
C ALA A 335 -9.57 -0.89 2.40
N ASN A 336 -10.26 -1.99 2.70
CA ASN A 336 -11.62 -1.97 3.22
C ASN A 336 -11.69 -1.24 4.56
N ALA A 337 -10.72 -1.44 5.45
CA ALA A 337 -10.66 -0.72 6.72
C ALA A 337 -10.53 0.79 6.49
N ALA A 338 -9.56 1.20 5.68
CA ALA A 338 -9.34 2.60 5.30
C ALA A 338 -10.59 3.23 4.67
N TRP A 339 -11.29 2.52 3.79
CA TRP A 339 -12.53 3.00 3.18
C TRP A 339 -13.67 3.12 4.19
N ASN A 340 -13.88 2.11 5.02
CA ASN A 340 -15.05 2.06 5.90
C ASN A 340 -14.97 3.07 7.05
N VAL A 341 -13.76 3.45 7.50
CA VAL A 341 -13.60 4.46 8.56
C VAL A 341 -13.62 5.90 8.07
N ARG A 342 -13.71 6.15 6.75
CA ARG A 342 -13.74 7.52 6.21
C ARG A 342 -14.92 8.32 6.75
N ARG A 343 -14.80 9.65 6.74
CA ARG A 343 -15.92 10.55 7.00
C ARG A 343 -16.93 10.54 5.86
N SER A 344 -18.21 10.53 6.17
CA SER A 344 -19.27 10.64 5.17
C SER A 344 -19.43 12.05 4.59
N SER A 345 -18.96 13.08 5.29
CA SER A 345 -19.08 14.49 4.88
C SER A 345 -18.21 14.85 3.69
N ASP A 346 -17.00 14.28 3.61
CA ASP A 346 -16.01 14.61 2.58
C ASP A 346 -15.22 13.41 2.04
N ASN A 347 -15.48 12.19 2.51
CA ASN A 347 -14.75 10.96 2.16
C ASN A 347 -13.25 10.97 2.51
N LEU A 348 -12.79 11.85 3.41
CA LEU A 348 -11.44 11.77 3.95
C LEU A 348 -11.32 10.60 4.94
N SER A 349 -10.19 9.89 4.88
CA SER A 349 -9.87 8.80 5.80
C SER A 349 -8.46 8.98 6.33
N TRP A 350 -8.31 8.99 7.65
CA TRP A 350 -7.01 9.15 8.32
C TRP A 350 -6.16 7.87 8.33
N SER A 351 -5.01 7.93 9.01
CA SER A 351 -4.02 6.85 9.11
C SER A 351 -4.39 5.73 10.09
N LYS A 352 -5.43 5.92 10.93
CA LYS A 352 -5.83 4.97 11.98
C LYS A 352 -7.06 4.15 11.59
N TRP A 353 -6.88 3.11 10.80
CA TRP A 353 -7.99 2.36 10.20
C TRP A 353 -8.77 1.44 11.15
N TRP A 354 -8.41 1.43 12.44
CA TRP A 354 -9.17 0.70 13.46
C TRP A 354 -10.31 1.55 14.03
N ASP A 355 -10.28 2.86 13.78
CA ASP A 355 -11.14 3.85 14.41
C ASP A 355 -11.78 4.74 13.35
N GLN A 356 -13.04 5.15 13.58
CA GLN A 356 -13.75 6.08 12.70
C GLN A 356 -12.96 7.40 12.58
N THR A 357 -12.82 7.91 11.36
CA THR A 357 -12.12 9.19 11.09
C THR A 357 -12.85 10.34 11.80
N PRO A 358 -12.19 11.07 12.72
CA PRO A 358 -12.76 12.20 13.45
C PRO A 358 -13.16 13.39 12.58
N ASP A 359 -14.15 14.16 13.03
CA ASP A 359 -14.73 15.33 12.33
C ASP A 359 -13.88 16.62 12.41
N ASP A 360 -12.79 16.63 13.17
CA ASP A 360 -11.86 17.76 13.29
C ASP A 360 -10.91 17.87 12.08
N ALA A 361 -9.93 18.76 12.16
CA ALA A 361 -8.97 18.98 11.08
C ALA A 361 -8.24 17.69 10.72
N ARG A 362 -8.09 17.43 9.42
CA ARG A 362 -7.36 16.26 8.90
C ARG A 362 -6.05 16.67 8.29
N PHE A 363 -5.06 15.79 8.36
CA PHE A 363 -3.70 16.02 7.87
C PHE A 363 -3.51 15.32 6.53
N SER A 364 -2.98 16.03 5.54
CA SER A 364 -2.77 15.46 4.20
C SER A 364 -1.83 14.25 4.25
N PHE A 365 -0.79 14.31 5.10
CA PHE A 365 0.13 13.20 5.30
C PHE A 365 -0.44 12.06 6.16
N GLY A 366 -1.53 12.31 6.90
CA GLY A 366 -2.31 11.24 7.55
C GLY A 366 -3.29 10.55 6.58
N CYS A 367 -3.84 11.30 5.61
CA CYS A 367 -4.85 10.77 4.70
C CYS A 367 -4.32 10.04 3.46
N TRP A 368 -3.12 10.38 2.99
CA TRP A 368 -2.59 9.83 1.74
C TRP A 368 -2.36 8.31 1.75
N GLY A 369 -2.08 7.70 2.90
CA GLY A 369 -1.93 6.24 3.02
C GLY A 369 -3.23 5.50 2.65
N SER A 370 -4.37 6.09 3.02
CA SER A 370 -5.70 5.61 2.63
C SER A 370 -5.90 5.72 1.12
N VAL A 371 -5.47 6.83 0.51
CA VAL A 371 -5.51 7.01 -0.95
C VAL A 371 -4.70 5.91 -1.63
N LEU A 372 -3.47 5.66 -1.17
CA LEU A 372 -2.59 4.63 -1.73
C LEU A 372 -3.20 3.22 -1.62
N ILE A 373 -3.62 2.77 -0.43
CA ILE A 373 -4.11 1.39 -0.27
C ILE A 373 -5.38 1.13 -1.07
N VAL A 374 -6.31 2.09 -1.12
CA VAL A 374 -7.59 1.93 -1.84
C VAL A 374 -7.40 1.99 -3.36
N ASN A 375 -6.39 2.71 -3.86
CA ASN A 375 -6.16 2.83 -5.31
C ASN A 375 -5.20 1.77 -5.86
N LEU A 376 -4.14 1.42 -5.12
CA LEU A 376 -3.12 0.50 -5.62
C LEU A 376 -3.50 -0.97 -5.45
N VAL A 377 -4.37 -1.28 -4.50
CA VAL A 377 -4.89 -2.64 -4.31
C VAL A 377 -6.20 -2.76 -5.09
N PRO A 378 -6.36 -3.77 -5.96
CA PRO A 378 -7.63 -3.98 -6.65
C PRO A 378 -8.73 -4.33 -5.63
N PRO A 379 -9.94 -3.77 -5.74
CA PRO A 379 -11.04 -4.05 -4.81
C PRO A 379 -11.39 -5.54 -4.75
N THR A 380 -11.67 -6.05 -3.56
CA THR A 380 -12.31 -7.36 -3.43
C THR A 380 -13.78 -7.22 -3.80
N GLN A 381 -14.26 -7.91 -4.83
CA GLN A 381 -15.67 -7.77 -5.19
C GLN A 381 -16.62 -8.49 -4.21
N ASN A 382 -16.12 -9.33 -3.28
CA ASN A 382 -16.77 -9.70 -2.01
C ASN A 382 -15.85 -10.49 -1.04
N PRO A 383 -15.13 -9.87 -0.08
CA PRO A 383 -14.18 -10.55 0.81
C PRO A 383 -14.82 -11.52 1.83
N GLY A 384 -16.14 -11.56 1.94
CA GLY A 384 -16.90 -12.54 2.74
C GLY A 384 -17.64 -13.57 1.90
N GLY A 385 -17.40 -13.62 0.59
CA GLY A 385 -18.07 -14.54 -0.32
C GLY A 385 -17.61 -15.97 -0.08
N SER A 386 -18.56 -16.89 0.05
CA SER A 386 -18.25 -18.32 0.05
C SER A 386 -17.52 -18.70 -1.24
N VAL A 387 -16.61 -19.67 -1.16
CA VAL A 387 -15.99 -20.27 -2.35
C VAL A 387 -16.82 -21.48 -2.75
N VAL A 388 -17.25 -21.51 -4.00
CA VAL A 388 -18.06 -22.59 -4.58
C VAL A 388 -17.29 -23.22 -5.73
N PHE A 389 -17.09 -24.54 -5.64
CA PHE A 389 -16.40 -25.32 -6.66
C PHE A 389 -17.39 -25.92 -7.66
N LEU A 390 -16.97 -26.05 -8.90
CA LEU A 390 -17.66 -26.87 -9.88
C LEU A 390 -17.37 -28.35 -9.57
N ASN A 391 -18.40 -29.12 -9.25
CA ASN A 391 -18.28 -30.52 -8.84
C ASN A 391 -18.10 -31.50 -10.01
N ALA A 392 -18.54 -31.12 -11.21
CA ALA A 392 -18.47 -31.94 -12.41
C ALA A 392 -18.45 -31.06 -13.67
N SER A 393 -17.88 -31.58 -14.76
CA SER A 393 -17.96 -30.92 -16.07
C SER A 393 -19.39 -30.80 -16.56
N ASP A 394 -19.72 -29.66 -17.16
CA ASP A 394 -20.97 -29.50 -17.90
C ASP A 394 -21.01 -30.45 -19.10
N ALA A 395 -22.12 -31.18 -19.24
CA ALA A 395 -22.41 -31.98 -20.41
C ALA A 395 -22.71 -31.10 -21.63
N ALA A 396 -22.67 -31.68 -22.83
CA ALA A 396 -23.09 -30.99 -24.04
C ALA A 396 -24.54 -30.47 -23.90
N ASN A 397 -24.81 -29.25 -24.38
CA ASN A 397 -26.10 -28.54 -24.28
C ASN A 397 -26.56 -28.19 -22.85
N THR A 398 -25.70 -28.35 -21.85
CA THR A 398 -25.96 -27.89 -20.47
C THR A 398 -24.94 -26.84 -20.07
N SER A 399 -25.29 -25.94 -19.15
CA SER A 399 -24.45 -24.82 -18.76
C SER A 399 -24.65 -24.47 -17.29
N SER A 400 -23.59 -24.55 -16.49
CA SER A 400 -23.53 -24.00 -15.13
C SER A 400 -23.14 -22.51 -15.14
N PHE A 401 -22.94 -21.89 -16.31
CA PHE A 401 -22.47 -20.51 -16.42
C PHE A 401 -23.46 -19.49 -15.84
N GLU A 402 -24.75 -19.75 -16.00
CA GLU A 402 -25.84 -18.91 -15.46
C GLU A 402 -26.85 -19.74 -14.64
N SER A 403 -26.55 -21.02 -14.41
CA SER A 403 -27.40 -21.95 -13.67
C SER A 403 -26.64 -22.66 -12.56
N GLY A 404 -27.37 -23.30 -11.63
CA GLY A 404 -26.76 -23.97 -10.49
C GLY A 404 -26.31 -25.41 -10.72
N LEU A 405 -26.46 -25.95 -11.93
CA LEU A 405 -26.36 -27.37 -12.27
C LEU A 405 -25.25 -28.14 -11.53
N ASN A 406 -23.98 -27.83 -11.83
CA ASN A 406 -22.83 -28.57 -11.29
C ASN A 406 -22.08 -27.83 -10.19
N TRP A 407 -22.58 -26.69 -9.72
CA TRP A 407 -21.95 -25.96 -8.62
C TRP A 407 -22.20 -26.67 -7.28
N ALA A 408 -21.20 -26.66 -6.41
CA ALA A 408 -21.39 -27.08 -5.03
C ALA A 408 -22.50 -26.24 -4.37
N GLY A 409 -23.56 -26.91 -3.93
CA GLY A 409 -24.77 -26.25 -3.39
C GLY A 409 -25.89 -26.03 -4.41
N GLY A 410 -25.68 -26.30 -5.71
CA GLY A 410 -26.75 -26.38 -6.71
C GLY A 410 -27.40 -25.05 -7.10
N ALA A 411 -26.86 -23.92 -6.65
CA ALA A 411 -27.40 -22.58 -6.89
C ALA A 411 -26.66 -21.87 -8.03
N ALA A 412 -27.40 -21.07 -8.81
CA ALA A 412 -26.82 -20.27 -9.89
C ALA A 412 -25.78 -19.28 -9.37
N PRO A 413 -24.78 -18.88 -10.20
CA PRO A 413 -23.77 -17.91 -9.81
C PRO A 413 -24.34 -16.61 -9.23
N LEU A 414 -23.80 -16.16 -8.10
CA LEU A 414 -24.20 -14.92 -7.43
C LEU A 414 -23.00 -13.99 -7.26
N TRP A 415 -23.24 -12.68 -7.36
CA TRP A 415 -22.18 -11.65 -7.30
C TRP A 415 -21.48 -11.60 -5.95
N THR A 416 -22.06 -12.24 -4.94
CA THR A 416 -21.51 -12.38 -3.59
C THR A 416 -20.64 -13.63 -3.40
N THR A 417 -20.44 -14.47 -4.41
CA THR A 417 -19.77 -15.79 -4.24
C THR A 417 -18.60 -15.92 -5.21
N HIS A 418 -17.50 -16.51 -4.76
CA HIS A 418 -16.34 -16.82 -5.58
C HIS A 418 -16.51 -18.20 -6.20
N TYR A 419 -16.25 -18.33 -7.49
CA TYR A 419 -16.44 -19.59 -8.20
C TYR A 419 -15.13 -20.12 -8.74
N VAL A 420 -14.91 -21.42 -8.54
CA VAL A 420 -13.68 -22.10 -8.94
C VAL A 420 -14.02 -23.28 -9.84
N VAL A 421 -13.43 -23.30 -11.03
CA VAL A 421 -13.39 -24.45 -11.93
C VAL A 421 -11.99 -25.03 -11.84
N ALA A 422 -11.87 -26.18 -11.19
CA ALA A 422 -10.58 -26.81 -10.90
C ALA A 422 -10.56 -28.28 -11.32
N GLY A 423 -9.36 -28.82 -11.54
CA GLY A 423 -9.20 -30.14 -12.12
C GLY A 423 -9.66 -30.13 -13.58
N SER A 424 -9.67 -31.26 -14.26
CA SER A 424 -10.11 -31.39 -15.65
C SER A 424 -11.63 -31.14 -15.88
N HIS A 425 -12.25 -30.31 -15.04
CA HIS A 425 -13.63 -29.87 -15.15
C HIS A 425 -13.80 -28.77 -16.19
N THR A 426 -14.93 -28.81 -16.89
CA THR A 426 -15.29 -27.82 -17.92
C THR A 426 -16.59 -27.11 -17.56
N LEU A 427 -16.52 -25.79 -17.39
CA LEU A 427 -17.67 -24.89 -17.36
C LEU A 427 -18.02 -24.49 -18.80
N ARG A 428 -19.27 -24.70 -19.22
CA ARG A 428 -19.73 -24.34 -20.58
C ARG A 428 -20.62 -23.11 -20.52
N THR A 429 -20.47 -22.19 -21.46
CA THR A 429 -21.50 -21.15 -21.68
C THR A 429 -22.76 -21.78 -22.29
N PRO A 430 -23.93 -21.13 -22.21
CA PRO A 430 -25.11 -21.59 -22.95
C PRO A 430 -24.83 -21.68 -24.46
N GLN A 431 -25.49 -22.65 -25.10
CA GLN A 431 -25.34 -22.96 -26.53
C GLN A 431 -26.53 -22.38 -27.30
N ASP A 432 -26.60 -21.06 -27.34
CA ASP A 432 -27.64 -20.31 -28.03
C ASP A 432 -27.04 -18.97 -28.56
N PRO A 433 -27.80 -18.15 -29.30
CA PRO A 433 -27.27 -16.92 -29.92
C PRO A 433 -27.31 -15.68 -28.99
N ALA A 434 -27.62 -15.80 -27.70
CA ALA A 434 -27.79 -14.66 -26.79
C ALA A 434 -26.47 -14.16 -26.16
N HIS A 435 -26.54 -13.04 -25.44
CA HIS A 435 -25.44 -12.55 -24.60
C HIS A 435 -25.51 -13.19 -23.22
N HIS A 436 -24.35 -13.56 -22.68
CA HIS A 436 -24.28 -14.22 -21.37
C HIS A 436 -23.28 -13.51 -20.46
N THR A 437 -23.65 -13.37 -19.19
CA THR A 437 -22.82 -12.73 -18.16
C THR A 437 -22.69 -13.65 -16.97
N PHE A 438 -21.45 -13.99 -16.62
CA PHE A 438 -21.19 -14.73 -15.39
C PHE A 438 -21.43 -13.82 -14.19
N ALA A 439 -22.37 -14.21 -13.34
CA ALA A 439 -22.80 -13.39 -12.21
C ALA A 439 -21.92 -13.52 -10.97
N GLY A 440 -20.87 -14.35 -10.96
CA GLY A 440 -20.01 -14.56 -9.79
C GLY A 440 -19.11 -13.37 -9.43
N SER A 441 -18.76 -13.24 -8.14
CA SER A 441 -17.82 -12.23 -7.61
C SER A 441 -16.42 -12.36 -8.24
N SER A 442 -16.04 -13.59 -8.57
CA SER A 442 -14.89 -13.92 -9.41
C SER A 442 -15.09 -15.28 -10.05
N LEU A 443 -14.38 -15.53 -11.14
CA LEU A 443 -14.23 -16.85 -11.74
C LEU A 443 -12.74 -17.22 -11.79
N THR A 444 -12.36 -18.29 -11.11
CA THR A 444 -10.99 -18.84 -11.16
C THR A 444 -10.99 -20.14 -11.94
N LEU A 445 -10.15 -20.23 -12.97
CA LEU A 445 -9.87 -21.47 -13.69
C LEU A 445 -8.49 -21.97 -13.25
N SER A 446 -8.44 -23.11 -12.56
CA SER A 446 -7.19 -23.64 -12.03
C SER A 446 -6.96 -25.12 -12.33
N ASN A 447 -5.70 -25.57 -12.30
CA ASN A 447 -5.32 -27.00 -12.41
C ASN A 447 -6.02 -27.76 -13.56
N GLY A 448 -6.02 -27.19 -14.77
CA GLY A 448 -6.66 -27.79 -15.96
C GLY A 448 -8.16 -27.49 -16.12
N GLY A 449 -8.73 -26.63 -15.27
CA GLY A 449 -10.11 -26.17 -15.40
C GLY A 449 -10.32 -25.34 -16.67
N VAL A 450 -11.47 -25.54 -17.33
CA VAL A 450 -11.76 -24.93 -18.64
C VAL A 450 -13.04 -24.11 -18.61
N LEU A 451 -13.01 -22.90 -19.17
CA LEU A 451 -14.20 -22.17 -19.60
C LEU A 451 -14.37 -22.33 -21.11
N ALA A 452 -15.37 -23.10 -21.52
CA ALA A 452 -15.66 -23.43 -22.91
C ALA A 452 -16.79 -22.57 -23.48
N PHE A 453 -16.49 -21.74 -24.47
CA PHE A 453 -17.50 -20.95 -25.18
C PHE A 453 -18.23 -21.84 -26.18
N LYS A 454 -19.56 -21.90 -26.05
CA LYS A 454 -20.47 -22.69 -26.89
C LYS A 454 -21.54 -21.85 -27.59
N ASN A 455 -21.53 -20.54 -27.44
CA ASN A 455 -22.47 -19.62 -28.11
C ASN A 455 -22.44 -19.81 -29.63
N THR A 456 -23.60 -19.98 -30.26
CA THR A 456 -23.70 -20.44 -31.65
C THR A 456 -23.70 -19.32 -32.71
N SER A 457 -23.46 -18.04 -32.36
CA SER A 457 -23.47 -16.93 -33.33
C SER A 457 -22.27 -15.96 -33.24
N GLY A 458 -21.77 -15.52 -34.40
CA GLY A 458 -20.46 -14.85 -34.57
C GLY A 458 -20.39 -13.34 -34.29
N SER A 459 -21.20 -12.78 -33.39
CA SER A 459 -21.17 -11.32 -33.10
C SER A 459 -21.51 -10.97 -31.64
N ARG A 460 -21.29 -11.89 -30.69
CA ARG A 460 -21.74 -11.72 -29.30
C ARG A 460 -20.60 -11.87 -28.28
N TYR A 461 -20.81 -11.22 -27.13
CA TYR A 461 -19.88 -11.17 -26.01
C TYR A 461 -20.32 -12.10 -24.89
N VAL A 462 -19.38 -12.91 -24.38
CA VAL A 462 -19.45 -13.54 -23.07
C VAL A 462 -18.74 -12.61 -22.10
N SER A 463 -19.41 -12.20 -21.02
CA SER A 463 -18.82 -11.29 -20.03
C SER A 463 -18.55 -12.02 -18.72
N ILE A 464 -17.34 -11.87 -18.18
CA ILE A 464 -17.08 -12.08 -16.76
C ILE A 464 -17.10 -10.69 -16.14
N GLY A 465 -18.23 -10.30 -15.53
CA GLY A 465 -18.48 -8.92 -15.10
C GLY A 465 -17.57 -8.40 -13.99
N THR A 466 -16.69 -9.26 -13.47
CA THR A 466 -15.87 -9.06 -12.28
C THR A 466 -14.38 -9.24 -12.62
N ASP A 467 -13.78 -10.36 -12.22
CA ASP A 467 -12.41 -10.76 -12.55
C ASP A 467 -12.38 -12.25 -12.96
N LEU A 468 -11.73 -12.54 -14.10
CA LEU A 468 -11.35 -13.89 -14.51
C LEU A 468 -9.88 -14.15 -14.15
N PHE A 469 -9.64 -15.13 -13.27
CA PHE A 469 -8.30 -15.58 -12.89
C PHE A 469 -7.94 -16.87 -13.64
N LEU A 470 -6.80 -16.87 -14.33
CA LEU A 470 -6.24 -18.07 -14.97
C LEU A 470 -5.00 -18.55 -14.21
N ASP A 471 -5.10 -19.69 -13.55
CA ASP A 471 -4.03 -20.34 -12.76
C ASP A 471 -3.80 -21.79 -13.24
N GLY A 472 -3.21 -21.93 -14.42
CA GLY A 472 -3.11 -23.23 -15.11
C GLY A 472 -4.46 -23.74 -15.65
N GLY A 473 -5.43 -22.85 -15.86
CA GLY A 473 -6.70 -23.11 -16.55
C GLY A 473 -6.73 -22.55 -17.98
N GLU A 474 -7.79 -22.89 -18.73
CA GLU A 474 -7.94 -22.56 -20.14
C GLU A 474 -9.26 -21.83 -20.43
N VAL A 475 -9.22 -20.83 -21.31
CA VAL A 475 -10.42 -20.29 -21.98
C VAL A 475 -10.40 -20.78 -23.41
N ALA A 476 -11.43 -21.52 -23.81
CA ALA A 476 -11.46 -22.21 -25.09
C ALA A 476 -12.72 -21.90 -25.88
N ASN A 477 -12.57 -21.59 -27.17
CA ASN A 477 -13.70 -21.42 -28.07
C ASN A 477 -14.05 -22.75 -28.74
N TRP A 478 -15.16 -23.35 -28.32
CA TRP A 478 -15.65 -24.64 -28.84
C TRP A 478 -16.93 -24.50 -29.66
N ALA A 479 -17.32 -23.28 -29.99
CA ALA A 479 -18.48 -22.99 -30.83
C ALA A 479 -18.17 -23.13 -32.33
N GLY A 480 -16.89 -23.08 -32.72
CA GLY A 480 -16.47 -23.09 -34.13
C GLY A 480 -16.65 -21.76 -34.86
N ASN A 481 -17.16 -20.72 -34.19
CA ASN A 481 -17.35 -19.35 -34.69
C ASN A 481 -16.59 -18.35 -33.82
N SER A 482 -16.25 -17.17 -34.32
CA SER A 482 -15.61 -16.11 -33.52
C SER A 482 -16.47 -15.69 -32.31
N ALA A 483 -15.85 -15.57 -31.14
CA ALA A 483 -16.48 -15.15 -29.90
C ALA A 483 -15.65 -14.04 -29.23
N LEU A 484 -16.32 -13.11 -28.55
CA LEU A 484 -15.67 -12.01 -27.84
C LEU A 484 -15.80 -12.23 -26.32
N LEU A 485 -14.70 -12.13 -25.58
CA LEU A 485 -14.70 -12.14 -24.13
C LEU A 485 -14.62 -10.70 -23.62
N GLY A 486 -15.64 -10.26 -22.89
CA GLY A 486 -15.67 -8.99 -22.17
C GLY A 486 -15.37 -9.17 -20.69
N GLY A 487 -14.89 -8.11 -20.04
CA GLY A 487 -14.52 -8.11 -18.62
C GLY A 487 -13.03 -7.98 -18.37
N LYS A 488 -12.62 -8.04 -17.10
CA LYS A 488 -11.22 -7.95 -16.68
C LYS A 488 -10.61 -9.36 -16.60
N VAL A 489 -9.56 -9.60 -17.38
CA VAL A 489 -8.80 -10.86 -17.37
C VAL A 489 -7.48 -10.64 -16.64
N THR A 490 -7.25 -11.42 -15.58
CA THR A 490 -5.99 -11.44 -14.84
C THR A 490 -5.26 -12.75 -15.14
N LEU A 491 -4.13 -12.66 -15.84
CA LEU A 491 -3.26 -13.80 -16.15
C LEU A 491 -2.26 -13.99 -15.01
N GLN A 492 -2.26 -15.16 -14.37
CA GLN A 492 -1.25 -15.55 -13.38
C GLN A 492 -0.29 -16.56 -14.01
N SER A 493 1.01 -16.43 -13.71
CA SER A 493 2.01 -17.34 -14.26
C SER A 493 1.86 -18.74 -13.67
N GLY A 494 1.47 -19.72 -14.49
CA GLY A 494 1.71 -21.12 -14.17
C GLY A 494 3.22 -21.39 -14.15
N ARG A 495 3.71 -22.15 -13.14
CA ARG A 495 5.11 -22.61 -13.12
C ARG A 495 5.43 -23.27 -14.46
N ARG A 496 6.43 -22.76 -15.19
CA ARG A 496 7.10 -23.58 -16.21
C ARG A 496 7.79 -24.71 -15.47
N GLU A 497 7.34 -25.94 -15.70
CA GLU A 497 8.21 -27.09 -15.52
C GLU A 497 9.34 -26.96 -16.55
N ASN A 498 10.54 -26.67 -16.05
CA ASN A 498 11.81 -26.92 -16.71
C ASN A 498 12.74 -27.57 -15.70
#